data_AF-A0A257JFI4-F1
#
_entry.id   AF-A0A257JFI4-F1
#
_cell.length_a   1.000
_cell.length_b   1.000
_cell.length_c   1.000
_cell.angle_alpha   90.00
_cell.angle_beta   90.00
_cell.angle_gamma   90.00
#
_symmetry.space_group_name_H-M   'P 1'
#
loop_
_entity.id
_entity.type
_entity.pdbx_description
1 polymer ?
#
loop_
_entity_poly.entity_id
_entity_poly.type
_entity_poly.pdbx_seq_one_letter_code
_entity_poly.pdbx_strand_id
1 'polypeptide(L)'
;MLKVVLFDLDGTLMDTAPEIADAVNATLARIGCPAVDEALVRGWIGDGARTLLARALSHVNAPPLAAAQAWSSFALDYAERCGSNSRVHDGVRPLLRRLRAQGVQLALLTNKEAAFAHRLL
;
A
#
# COMPACT_ATOMS: atom_id res chain seq x y z
N MET A 1 -32.44 2.04 -0.03
CA MET A 1 -31.31 2.96 0.28
C MET A 1 -30.11 2.15 0.72
N LEU A 2 -28.89 2.58 0.34
CA LEU A 2 -27.64 2.01 0.84
C LEU A 2 -27.51 2.30 2.34
N LYS A 3 -27.15 1.29 3.14
CA LYS A 3 -26.97 1.44 4.59
C LYS A 3 -25.51 1.53 4.98
N VAL A 4 -24.66 0.78 4.29
CA VAL A 4 -23.22 0.68 4.55
C VAL A 4 -22.48 0.71 3.22
N VAL A 5 -21.34 1.39 3.18
CA VAL A 5 -20.37 1.29 2.07
C VAL A 5 -19.01 0.93 2.66
N LEU A 6 -18.42 -0.12 2.11
CA LEU A 6 -17.06 -0.56 2.41
C LEU A 6 -16.13 0.01 1.36
N PHE A 7 -15.01 0.58 1.79
CA PHE A 7 -13.96 1.09 0.91
C PHE A 7 -12.69 0.29 1.12
N ASP A 8 -12.01 -0.03 0.03
CA ASP A 8 -10.58 -0.30 0.11
C ASP A 8 -9.80 1.02 0.29
N LEU A 9 -8.51 0.94 0.63
CA LEU A 9 -7.64 2.09 0.89
C LEU A 9 -6.74 2.40 -0.31
N ASP A 10 -5.79 1.50 -0.59
CA ASP A 10 -4.71 1.69 -1.55
C ASP A 10 -5.28 1.70 -2.98
N GLY A 11 -5.11 2.80 -3.72
CA GLY A 11 -5.65 2.97 -5.07
C GLY A 11 -7.17 3.22 -5.13
N THR A 12 -7.86 3.28 -3.99
CA THR A 12 -9.29 3.59 -3.91
C THR A 12 -9.54 4.94 -3.23
N LEU A 13 -9.16 5.08 -1.96
CA LEU A 13 -9.27 6.36 -1.24
C LEU A 13 -8.00 7.19 -1.40
N MET A 14 -6.85 6.54 -1.53
CA MET A 14 -5.55 7.19 -1.56
C MET A 14 -4.64 6.59 -2.64
N ASP A 15 -3.91 7.46 -3.34
CA ASP A 15 -2.75 7.07 -4.11
C ASP A 15 -1.56 6.86 -3.16
N THR A 16 -1.28 5.61 -2.84
CA THR A 16 -0.20 5.18 -1.93
C THR A 16 0.94 4.50 -2.69
N ALA A 17 0.80 4.31 -4.00
CA ALA A 17 1.79 3.59 -4.79
C ALA A 17 3.19 4.23 -4.78
N PRO A 18 3.36 5.58 -4.81
CA PRO A 18 4.69 6.19 -4.75
C PRO A 18 5.46 5.81 -3.49
N GLU A 19 4.86 5.91 -2.30
CA GLU A 19 5.55 5.56 -1.04
C GLU A 19 5.77 4.04 -0.88
N ILE A 20 4.88 3.22 -1.43
CA ILE A 20 5.04 1.76 -1.41
C ILE A 20 6.21 1.38 -2.34
N ALA A 21 6.33 2.02 -3.51
CA ALA A 21 7.45 1.82 -4.41
C ALA A 21 8.78 2.25 -3.78
N ASP A 22 8.81 3.37 -3.05
CA ASP A 22 9.99 3.79 -2.30
C ASP A 22 10.41 2.75 -1.26
N ALA A 23 9.45 2.17 -0.52
CA ALA A 23 9.74 1.13 0.48
C ALA A 23 10.20 -0.19 -0.15
N VAL A 24 9.59 -0.60 -1.27
CA VAL A 24 10.03 -1.76 -2.05
C VAL A 24 11.46 -1.55 -2.56
N ASN A 25 11.76 -0.41 -3.16
CA ASN A 25 13.09 -0.13 -3.70
C ASN A 25 14.14 0.02 -2.60
N ALA A 26 13.81 0.59 -1.44
CA ALA A 26 14.68 0.59 -0.28
C ALA A 26 15.01 -0.84 0.19
N THR A 27 13.99 -1.71 0.23
CA THR A 27 14.15 -3.13 0.57
C THR A 27 15.05 -3.86 -0.42
N LEU A 28 14.81 -3.69 -1.73
CA LEU A 28 15.60 -4.30 -2.80
C LEU A 28 17.06 -3.86 -2.73
N ALA A 29 17.32 -2.57 -2.48
CA ALA A 29 18.67 -2.04 -2.33
C ALA A 29 19.43 -2.69 -1.15
N ARG A 30 18.76 -2.91 0.00
CA ARG A 30 19.37 -3.55 1.18
C ARG A 30 19.80 -5.00 0.92
N ILE A 31 19.11 -5.71 0.03
CA ILE A 31 19.44 -7.09 -0.36
C ILE A 31 20.26 -7.17 -1.66
N GLY A 32 20.80 -6.05 -2.14
CA GLY A 32 21.66 -6.00 -3.32
C GLY A 32 20.95 -6.28 -4.65
N CYS A 33 19.63 -6.04 -4.73
CA CYS A 33 18.83 -6.21 -5.93
C CYS A 33 18.62 -4.87 -6.67
N PRO A 34 18.40 -4.90 -8.00
CA PRO A 34 18.07 -3.70 -8.76
C PRO A 34 16.73 -3.11 -8.34
N ALA A 35 16.58 -1.78 -8.51
CA ALA A 35 15.31 -1.11 -8.31
C ALA A 35 14.30 -1.48 -9.42
N VAL A 36 13.02 -1.26 -9.12
CA VAL A 36 11.90 -1.48 -10.03
C VAL A 36 11.09 -0.19 -10.21
N ASP A 37 10.44 -0.06 -11.36
CA ASP A 37 9.60 1.09 -11.67
C ASP A 37 8.35 1.13 -10.78
N GLU A 38 7.93 2.33 -10.37
CA GLU A 38 6.68 2.53 -9.62
C GLU A 38 5.47 1.94 -10.35
N ALA A 39 5.44 2.02 -11.68
CA ALA A 39 4.35 1.48 -12.50
C ALA A 39 4.19 -0.05 -12.32
N LEU A 40 5.30 -0.77 -12.16
CA LEU A 40 5.27 -2.21 -11.88
C LEU A 40 4.77 -2.46 -10.45
N VAL A 41 5.29 -1.72 -9.48
CA VAL A 41 4.86 -1.81 -8.07
C VAL A 41 3.36 -1.55 -7.94
N ARG A 42 2.84 -0.54 -8.64
CA ARG A 42 1.42 -0.20 -8.68
C ARG A 42 0.55 -1.39 -9.13
N GLY A 43 1.02 -2.15 -10.11
CA GLY A 43 0.35 -3.38 -10.57
C GLY A 43 0.40 -4.55 -9.59
N TRP A 44 1.20 -4.48 -8.53
CA TRP A 44 1.33 -5.52 -7.52
C TRP A 44 0.57 -5.21 -6.22
N ILE A 45 0.13 -3.96 -6.04
CA ILE A 45 -0.65 -3.52 -4.87
C ILE A 45 -2.05 -4.14 -4.92
N GLY A 46 -2.55 -4.54 -3.75
CA GLY A 46 -3.90 -5.06 -3.58
C GLY A 46 -3.96 -6.35 -2.76
N ASP A 47 -2.95 -7.23 -2.86
CA ASP A 47 -2.96 -8.57 -2.22
C ASP A 47 -2.10 -8.66 -0.94
N GLY A 48 -1.84 -7.50 -0.32
CA GLY A 48 -1.03 -7.38 0.90
C GLY A 48 0.49 -7.35 0.66
N ALA A 49 1.23 -6.89 1.67
CA ALA A 49 2.66 -6.60 1.55
C ALA A 49 3.54 -7.84 1.25
N ARG A 50 3.16 -9.02 1.77
CA ARG A 50 3.91 -10.27 1.48
C ARG A 50 3.84 -10.65 0.01
N THR A 51 2.64 -10.57 -0.58
CA THR A 51 2.43 -10.87 -2.01
C THR A 51 3.14 -9.84 -2.87
N LEU A 52 3.07 -8.56 -2.49
CA LEU A 52 3.82 -7.48 -3.13
C LEU A 52 5.33 -7.77 -3.18
N LEU A 53 5.94 -8.11 -2.04
CA LEU A 53 7.37 -8.42 -1.99
C LEU A 53 7.72 -9.69 -2.77
N ALA A 54 6.88 -10.72 -2.71
CA ALA A 54 7.10 -11.94 -3.48
C ALA A 54 7.13 -11.64 -5.01
N ARG A 55 6.22 -10.78 -5.49
CA ARG A 55 6.20 -10.33 -6.88
C ARG A 55 7.45 -9.52 -7.24
N ALA A 56 7.86 -8.59 -6.38
CA ALA A 56 9.07 -7.79 -6.58
C ALA A 56 10.33 -8.67 -6.65
N LEU A 57 10.51 -9.59 -5.70
CA LEU A 57 11.63 -10.52 -5.64
C LEU A 57 11.67 -11.46 -6.85
N SER A 58 10.50 -11.97 -7.26
CA SER A 58 10.40 -12.79 -8.47
C SER A 58 10.74 -11.99 -9.73
N HIS A 59 10.33 -10.73 -9.82
CA HIS A 59 10.59 -9.88 -10.97
C HIS A 59 12.10 -9.61 -11.15
N VAL A 60 12.83 -9.38 -10.05
CA VAL A 60 14.27 -9.12 -10.09
C VAL A 60 15.13 -10.40 -10.03
N ASN A 61 14.51 -11.58 -10.09
CA ASN A 61 15.18 -12.88 -9.95
C ASN A 61 16.04 -12.99 -8.68
N ALA A 62 15.53 -12.50 -7.55
CA ALA A 62 16.25 -12.52 -6.28
C ALA A 62 16.55 -13.96 -5.80
N PRO A 63 17.66 -14.18 -5.08
CA PRO A 63 17.98 -15.49 -4.51
C PRO A 63 16.88 -16.01 -3.57
N PRO A 64 16.64 -17.32 -3.46
CA PRO A 64 15.58 -17.89 -2.62
C PRO A 64 15.64 -17.47 -1.13
N LEU A 65 16.85 -17.24 -0.60
CA LEU A 65 17.05 -16.81 0.78
C LEU A 65 16.71 -15.32 1.03
N ALA A 66 16.51 -14.54 -0.03
CA ALA A 66 16.24 -13.11 0.07
C ALA A 66 14.85 -12.79 0.64
N ALA A 67 13.88 -13.71 0.54
CA ALA A 67 12.50 -13.46 0.95
C ALA A 67 12.35 -13.12 2.45
N ALA A 68 13.04 -13.86 3.32
CA ALA A 68 13.01 -13.61 4.77
C ALA A 68 13.68 -12.27 5.13
N GLN A 69 14.81 -11.96 4.50
CA GLN A 69 15.52 -10.69 4.70
C GLN A 69 14.69 -9.50 4.16
N ALA A 70 14.05 -9.67 3.01
CA ALA A 70 13.21 -8.65 2.40
C ALA A 70 12.01 -8.31 3.28
N TRP A 71 11.33 -9.31 3.85
CA TRP A 71 10.20 -9.05 4.75
C TRP A 71 10.58 -8.22 5.98
N SER A 72 11.65 -8.62 6.67
CA SER A 72 12.13 -7.90 7.86
C SER A 72 12.56 -6.47 7.54
N SER A 73 13.18 -6.27 6.38
CA SER A 73 13.62 -4.94 5.93
C SER A 73 12.42 -4.06 5.53
N PHE A 74 11.48 -4.61 4.76
CA PHE A 74 10.33 -3.87 4.27
C PHE A 74 9.43 -3.38 5.39
N ALA A 75 9.17 -4.19 6.42
CA ALA A 75 8.33 -3.78 7.53
C ALA A 75 8.89 -2.53 8.24
N LEU A 76 10.21 -2.46 8.40
CA LEU A 76 10.89 -1.30 8.97
C LEU A 76 10.88 -0.10 8.02
N ASP A 77 11.30 -0.30 6.77
CA ASP A 77 11.39 0.77 5.77
C ASP A 77 9.99 1.37 5.47
N TYR A 78 8.94 0.55 5.43
CA TYR A 78 7.58 1.02 5.22
C TYR A 78 7.01 1.72 6.46
N ALA A 79 7.35 1.27 7.67
CA ALA A 79 6.95 1.97 8.89
C ALA A 79 7.53 3.40 8.97
N GLU A 80 8.73 3.64 8.46
CA GLU A 80 9.31 4.98 8.41
C GLU A 80 8.65 5.86 7.33
N ARG A 81 8.28 5.26 6.19
CA ARG A 81 7.79 5.98 4.99
C ARG A 81 6.29 6.15 4.92
N CYS A 82 5.51 5.35 5.63
CA CYS A 82 4.05 5.38 5.57
C CYS A 82 3.50 6.79 5.88
N GLY A 83 2.81 7.37 4.90
CA GLY A 83 2.24 8.71 4.94
C GLY A 83 3.15 9.82 4.40
N SER A 84 4.37 9.51 3.96
CA SER A 84 5.32 10.52 3.44
C SER A 84 4.95 11.02 2.04
N ASN A 85 4.38 10.16 1.20
CA ASN A 85 4.04 10.48 -0.18
C ASN A 85 2.67 9.92 -0.62
N SER A 86 1.80 9.58 0.34
CA SER A 86 0.42 9.22 0.07
C SER A 86 -0.46 10.44 -0.15
N ARG A 87 -1.36 10.37 -1.14
CA ARG A 87 -2.30 11.46 -1.43
C ARG A 87 -3.73 10.93 -1.50
N VAL A 88 -4.66 11.62 -0.87
CA VAL A 88 -6.09 11.31 -1.04
C VAL A 88 -6.49 11.64 -2.48
N HIS A 89 -7.17 10.72 -3.16
CA HIS A 89 -7.64 10.97 -4.53
C HIS A 89 -8.64 12.13 -4.58
N ASP A 90 -8.64 12.84 -5.71
CA ASP A 90 -9.57 13.93 -5.94
C ASP A 90 -11.02 13.47 -5.81
N GLY A 91 -11.85 14.29 -5.15
CA GLY A 91 -13.27 13.99 -4.95
C GLY A 91 -13.59 13.00 -3.82
N VAL A 92 -12.62 12.26 -3.27
CA VAL A 92 -12.85 11.32 -2.15
C VAL A 92 -13.41 12.04 -0.92
N ARG A 93 -12.79 13.15 -0.47
CA ARG A 93 -13.26 13.88 0.71
C ARG A 93 -14.70 14.40 0.56
N PRO A 94 -15.10 15.05 -0.55
CA PRO A 94 -16.49 15.37 -0.83
C PRO A 94 -17.43 14.15 -0.84
N LEU A 95 -17.03 13.05 -1.49
CA LEU A 95 -17.83 11.83 -1.56
C LEU A 95 -18.14 11.26 -0.17
N LEU A 96 -17.13 11.07 0.66
CA LEU A 96 -17.28 10.52 2.02
C LEU A 96 -18.19 11.41 2.89
N ARG A 97 -18.05 12.75 2.77
CA ARG A 97 -18.94 13.70 3.46
C ARG A 97 -20.40 13.55 3.00
N ARG A 98 -20.64 13.44 1.70
CA ARG A 98 -21.99 13.27 1.14
C ARG A 98 -22.66 11.97 1.59
N LEU A 99 -21.93 10.86 1.59
CA LEU A 99 -22.45 9.57 2.05
C LEU A 99 -22.81 9.62 3.55
N ARG A 100 -21.94 10.20 4.38
CA ARG A 100 -22.24 10.39 5.82
C ARG A 100 -23.47 11.27 6.05
N ALA A 101 -23.63 12.36 5.29
CA ALA A 101 -24.81 13.23 5.39
C ALA A 101 -26.12 12.52 5.02
N GLN A 102 -26.05 11.45 4.23
CA GLN A 102 -27.19 10.60 3.87
C GLN A 102 -27.46 9.47 4.89
N GLY A 103 -26.74 9.44 6.02
CA GLY A 103 -26.88 8.40 7.04
C GLY A 103 -26.24 7.06 6.66
N VAL A 104 -25.40 7.03 5.63
CA VAL A 104 -24.69 5.81 5.21
C VAL A 104 -23.50 5.59 6.14
N GLN A 105 -23.40 4.39 6.73
CA GLN A 105 -22.23 3.99 7.50
C GLN A 105 -21.06 3.71 6.56
N LEU A 106 -19.87 4.18 6.92
CA LEU A 106 -18.65 3.97 6.13
C LEU A 106 -17.68 3.11 6.93
N ALA A 107 -17.12 2.09 6.28
CA ALA A 107 -16.05 1.28 6.86
C ALA A 107 -14.93 1.06 5.84
N LEU A 108 -13.73 0.84 6.36
CA LEU A 108 -12.57 0.47 5.57
C LEU A 108 -12.41 -1.05 5.62
N LEU A 109 -12.26 -1.67 4.46
CA LEU A 109 -11.94 -3.09 4.29
C LEU A 109 -10.76 -3.17 3.33
N THR A 110 -9.56 -3.34 3.86
CA THR A 110 -8.32 -3.28 3.09
C THR A 110 -7.37 -4.42 3.47
N ASN A 111 -6.54 -4.83 2.51
CA ASN A 111 -5.44 -5.78 2.75
C ASN A 111 -4.20 -5.11 3.35
N LYS A 112 -4.19 -3.78 3.48
CA LYS A 112 -3.15 -3.05 4.19
C LYS A 112 -3.17 -3.39 5.67
N GLU A 113 -2.00 -3.62 6.26
CA GLU A 113 -1.89 -3.88 7.70
C GLU A 113 -2.49 -2.74 8.51
N ALA A 114 -3.28 -3.08 9.53
CA ALA A 114 -4.06 -2.11 10.30
C ALA A 114 -3.23 -0.96 10.85
N ALA A 115 -2.00 -1.22 11.32
CA ALA A 115 -1.09 -0.19 11.83
C ALA A 115 -0.77 0.89 10.78
N PHE A 116 -0.59 0.51 9.51
CA PHE A 116 -0.32 1.45 8.43
C PHE A 116 -1.59 2.14 7.95
N ALA A 117 -2.72 1.41 7.87
CA ALA A 117 -4.00 2.03 7.55
C ALA A 117 -4.36 3.13 8.57
N HIS A 118 -4.19 2.87 9.87
CA HIS A 118 -4.45 3.85 10.92
C HIS A 118 -3.55 5.09 10.87
N ARG A 119 -2.32 4.96 10.36
CA ARG A 119 -1.40 6.10 10.22
C ARG A 119 -1.78 7.05 9.09
N LEU A 120 -2.53 6.56 8.09
CA LEU A 120 -2.95 7.34 6.93
C LEU A 120 -4.31 8.05 7.10
N LEU A 121 -5.11 7.61 8.08
CA LEU A 121 -6.46 8.13 8.37
C LEU A 121 -6.42 9.34 9.31
#